data_AF-A0A521F3Q1-F1
#
_entry.id   AF-A0A521F3Q1-F1
#
_cell.length_a   1.000
_cell.length_b   1.000
_cell.length_c   1.000
_cell.angle_alpha   90.00
_cell.angle_beta   90.00
_cell.angle_gamma   90.00
#
_symmetry.space_group_name_H-M   'P 1'
#
loop_
_entity.id
_entity.type
_entity.pdbx_description
1 polymer ?
#
loop_
_entity_poly.entity_id
_entity_poly.type
_entity_poly.pdbx_seq_one_letter_code
_entity_poly.pdbx_strand_id
1 'polypeptide(L)'
;MTYRIIAILLAGMTFIFTACSEDTKQQAQEMNKEVEQTVESATQDMEQTKEEFIAEAEETLENLNEDIEEAEEALKDKSEEARENAEEQIEELKGERDTFKENLAELKESGADQWEDMKDEMNDGLENLKDEYNEMLEELEIG
;
A
#
# COMPACT_ATOMS: atom_id res chain seq x y z
N MET A 1 31.17 -17.48 39.17
CA MET A 1 31.01 -17.44 37.70
C MET A 1 31.46 -16.08 37.23
N THR A 2 32.36 -16.12 36.25
CA THR A 2 33.31 -15.08 35.86
C THR A 2 32.68 -13.87 35.16
N TYR A 3 32.99 -12.68 35.67
CA TYR A 3 32.95 -11.42 34.91
C TYR A 3 34.14 -11.41 33.92
N ARG A 4 33.86 -11.20 32.62
CA ARG A 4 34.83 -10.88 31.55
C ARG A 4 34.11 -9.89 30.61
N ILE A 5 34.38 -8.59 30.72
CA ILE A 5 35.25 -7.81 29.81
C ILE A 5 34.95 -8.09 28.34
N ILE A 6 34.24 -7.16 27.68
CA ILE A 6 34.61 -6.62 26.35
C ILE A 6 34.21 -5.12 26.36
N ALA A 7 35.19 -4.26 26.61
CA ALA A 7 35.27 -2.91 26.04
C ALA A 7 35.94 -3.04 24.66
N ILE A 8 35.99 -1.93 23.88
CA ILE A 8 36.76 -1.71 22.61
C ILE A 8 35.86 -2.04 21.38
N LEU A 9 35.48 -1.14 20.46
CA LEU A 9 35.98 0.18 20.05
C LEU A 9 34.89 1.04 19.39
N LEU A 10 34.92 2.33 19.73
CA LEU A 10 34.68 3.42 18.80
C LEU A 10 35.70 3.31 17.65
N ALA A 11 35.25 2.87 16.48
CA ALA A 11 35.91 3.09 15.20
C ALA A 11 34.84 3.55 14.22
N GLY A 12 35.13 4.67 13.57
CA GLY A 12 34.15 5.50 12.88
C GLY A 12 33.31 4.75 11.87
N MET A 13 32.01 5.01 11.94
CA MET A 13 31.16 4.99 10.77
C MET A 13 30.44 6.32 10.74
N THR A 14 31.18 7.34 10.29
CA THR A 14 30.56 8.42 9.54
C THR A 14 29.93 7.75 8.32
N PHE A 15 28.68 7.31 8.45
CA PHE A 15 27.84 7.03 7.29
C PHE A 15 27.65 8.37 6.58
N ILE A 16 28.54 8.60 5.63
CA ILE A 16 28.24 9.48 4.52
C ILE A 16 27.12 8.73 3.78
N PHE A 17 25.87 9.12 4.03
CA PHE A 17 24.74 8.71 3.20
C PHE A 17 24.92 9.38 1.83
N THR A 18 25.77 8.75 1.03
CA THR A 18 25.83 8.93 -0.42
C THR A 18 25.67 7.56 -1.01
N ALA A 19 24.42 7.14 -1.16
CA ALA A 19 23.91 6.21 -2.18
C ALA A 19 22.42 5.94 -1.92
N CYS A 20 21.54 6.86 -2.34
CA CYS A 20 20.18 6.46 -2.71
C CYS A 20 20.30 5.47 -3.85
N SER A 21 20.07 4.18 -3.58
CA SER A 21 19.90 3.11 -4.58
C SER A 21 19.46 1.79 -3.92
N GLU A 22 19.86 1.53 -2.67
CA GLU A 22 19.52 0.28 -1.95
C GLU A 22 18.26 0.41 -1.09
N ASP A 23 18.03 1.54 -0.42
CA ASP A 23 16.81 1.75 0.39
C ASP A 23 15.53 1.83 -0.49
N THR A 24 15.58 2.52 -1.63
CA THR A 24 14.43 2.72 -2.53
C THR A 24 13.88 1.41 -3.11
N LYS A 25 14.76 0.45 -3.43
CA LYS A 25 14.32 -0.86 -3.95
C LYS A 25 13.71 -1.74 -2.87
N GLN A 26 14.21 -1.65 -1.65
CA GLN A 26 13.66 -2.42 -0.55
C GLN A 26 12.30 -1.85 -0.12
N GLN A 27 12.15 -0.52 -0.13
CA GLN A 27 10.90 0.18 0.14
C GLN A 27 9.83 -0.13 -0.91
N ALA A 28 10.17 -0.11 -2.21
CA ALA A 28 9.23 -0.51 -3.28
C ALA A 28 8.75 -1.96 -3.19
N GLN A 29 9.61 -2.87 -2.73
CA GLN A 29 9.24 -4.28 -2.49
C GLN A 29 8.39 -4.49 -1.24
N GLU A 30 8.53 -3.61 -0.24
CA GLU A 30 7.76 -3.67 1.00
C GLU A 30 6.36 -3.10 0.77
N MET A 31 6.25 -1.97 0.07
CA MET A 31 4.98 -1.40 -0.40
C MET A 31 4.14 -2.49 -1.09
N ASN A 32 4.67 -3.12 -2.16
CA ASN A 32 3.90 -4.08 -2.99
C ASN A 32 3.23 -5.19 -2.16
N LYS A 33 3.93 -5.70 -1.15
CA LYS A 33 3.55 -6.93 -0.50
C LYS A 33 2.40 -6.76 0.50
N GLU A 34 2.33 -5.61 1.17
CA GLU A 34 1.36 -5.42 2.26
C GLU A 34 -0.05 -5.23 1.72
N VAL A 35 -0.23 -4.34 0.72
CA VAL A 35 -1.52 -4.12 0.04
C VAL A 35 -2.01 -5.38 -0.67
N GLU A 36 -1.13 -6.11 -1.39
CA GLU A 36 -1.53 -7.35 -2.05
C GLU A 36 -2.04 -8.40 -1.05
N GLN A 37 -1.36 -8.53 0.09
CA GLN A 37 -1.72 -9.52 1.11
C GLN A 37 -3.05 -9.17 1.80
N THR A 38 -3.31 -7.90 2.08
CA THR A 38 -4.58 -7.48 2.70
C THR A 38 -5.75 -7.59 1.73
N VAL A 39 -5.56 -7.26 0.45
CA VAL A 39 -6.59 -7.46 -0.59
C VAL A 39 -6.89 -8.95 -0.78
N GLU A 40 -5.88 -9.80 -0.87
CA GLU A 40 -6.10 -11.25 -1.02
C GLU A 40 -6.86 -11.85 0.17
N SER A 41 -6.59 -11.36 1.39
CA SER A 41 -7.36 -11.74 2.58
C SER A 41 -8.82 -11.34 2.43
N ALA A 42 -9.06 -10.10 1.99
CA ALA A 42 -10.40 -9.55 1.87
C ALA A 42 -11.23 -10.20 0.75
N THR A 43 -10.61 -10.70 -0.33
CA THR A 43 -11.34 -11.27 -1.48
C THR A 43 -11.45 -12.80 -1.49
N GLN A 44 -10.54 -13.54 -0.84
CA GLN A 44 -10.54 -15.02 -0.90
C GLN A 44 -11.59 -15.71 -0.01
N ASP A 45 -12.09 -15.05 1.03
CA ASP A 45 -12.96 -15.73 2.01
C ASP A 45 -14.46 -15.60 1.65
N MET A 46 -14.96 -16.65 0.98
CA MET A 46 -16.39 -16.78 0.65
C MET A 46 -17.29 -16.80 1.89
N GLU A 47 -16.78 -17.18 3.07
CA GLU A 47 -17.53 -17.20 4.33
C GLU A 47 -17.35 -15.93 5.16
N GLN A 48 -16.55 -14.97 4.69
CA GLN A 48 -16.25 -13.73 5.41
C GLN A 48 -17.51 -12.96 5.78
N THR A 49 -17.57 -12.55 7.04
CA THR A 49 -18.63 -11.69 7.55
C THR A 49 -18.46 -10.26 7.04
N LYS A 50 -19.55 -9.50 7.03
CA LYS A 50 -19.55 -8.08 6.72
C LYS A 50 -18.53 -7.31 7.59
N GLU A 51 -18.51 -7.60 8.89
CA GLU A 51 -17.63 -6.93 9.83
C GLU A 51 -16.14 -7.24 9.60
N GLU A 52 -15.81 -8.49 9.27
CA GLU A 52 -14.43 -8.89 8.90
C GLU A 52 -14.00 -8.20 7.60
N PHE A 53 -14.85 -8.24 6.58
CA PHE A 53 -14.58 -7.52 5.33
C PHE A 53 -14.34 -6.04 5.56
N ILE A 54 -15.19 -5.38 6.36
CA ILE A 54 -15.04 -3.96 6.66
C ILE A 54 -13.69 -3.67 7.32
N ALA A 55 -13.25 -4.51 8.27
CA ALA A 55 -11.98 -4.32 8.96
C ALA A 55 -10.79 -4.47 8.00
N GLU A 56 -10.79 -5.50 7.16
CA GLU A 56 -9.72 -5.76 6.18
C GLU A 56 -9.69 -4.71 5.05
N ALA A 57 -10.87 -4.23 4.64
CA ALA A 57 -10.99 -3.12 3.68
C ALA A 57 -10.50 -1.79 4.28
N GLU A 58 -10.76 -1.52 5.57
CA GLU A 58 -10.20 -0.35 6.26
C GLU A 58 -8.67 -0.43 6.36
N GLU A 59 -8.11 -1.59 6.69
CA GLU A 59 -6.67 -1.83 6.74
C GLU A 59 -6.02 -1.66 5.36
N THR A 60 -6.64 -2.22 4.32
CA THR A 60 -6.18 -2.04 2.93
C THR A 60 -6.17 -0.56 2.54
N LEU A 61 -7.22 0.19 2.90
CA LEU A 61 -7.28 1.63 2.64
C LEU A 61 -6.23 2.42 3.42
N GLU A 62 -5.87 2.02 4.64
CA GLU A 62 -4.80 2.65 5.42
C GLU A 62 -3.44 2.43 4.75
N ASN A 63 -3.09 1.17 4.47
CA ASN A 63 -1.84 0.81 3.81
C ASN A 63 -1.69 1.47 2.44
N LEU A 64 -2.78 1.48 1.64
CA LEU A 64 -2.78 2.13 0.34
C LEU A 64 -2.51 3.64 0.44
N ASN A 65 -3.00 4.32 1.48
CA ASN A 65 -2.73 5.76 1.65
C ASN A 65 -1.26 6.00 2.00
N GLU A 66 -0.68 5.17 2.86
CA GLU A 66 0.73 5.28 3.23
C GLU A 66 1.61 5.11 1.98
N ASP A 67 1.35 4.08 1.17
CA ASP A 67 2.10 3.82 -0.06
C ASP A 67 1.95 4.94 -1.10
N ILE A 68 0.75 5.52 -1.25
CA ILE A 68 0.53 6.69 -2.11
C ILE A 68 1.38 7.87 -1.63
N GLU A 69 1.42 8.14 -0.33
CA GLU A 69 2.24 9.23 0.23
C GLU A 69 3.75 8.99 -0.01
N GLU A 70 4.21 7.75 0.12
CA GLU A 70 5.60 7.37 -0.18
C GLU A 70 5.93 7.50 -1.66
N ALA A 71 5.02 7.08 -2.54
CA ALA A 71 5.14 7.22 -3.99
C ALA A 71 5.26 8.70 -4.40
N GLU A 72 4.39 9.56 -3.89
CA GLU A 72 4.43 11.01 -4.13
C GLU A 72 5.75 11.65 -3.66
N GLU A 73 6.31 11.20 -2.53
CA GLU A 73 7.61 11.67 -2.06
C GLU A 73 8.74 11.21 -2.98
N ALA A 74 8.73 9.93 -3.40
CA ALA A 74 9.74 9.37 -4.30
C ALA A 74 9.77 10.09 -5.66
N LEU A 75 8.63 10.56 -6.14
CA LEU A 75 8.51 11.32 -7.39
C LEU A 75 9.13 12.71 -7.36
N LYS A 76 9.28 13.32 -6.18
CA LYS A 76 9.90 14.67 -6.05
C LYS A 76 11.37 14.68 -6.49
N ASP A 77 12.05 13.55 -6.41
CA ASP A 77 13.45 13.40 -6.79
C ASP A 77 13.67 12.91 -8.23
N LYS A 78 12.59 12.57 -8.97
CA LYS A 78 12.66 12.11 -10.37
C LYS A 78 12.62 13.25 -11.39
N SER A 79 12.93 12.92 -12.65
CA SER A 79 12.85 13.86 -13.77
C SER A 79 11.39 14.22 -14.08
N GLU A 80 11.14 15.38 -14.69
CA GLU A 80 9.78 15.83 -15.02
C GLU A 80 9.04 14.86 -15.96
N GLU A 81 9.75 14.25 -16.91
CA GLU A 81 9.21 13.23 -17.83
C GLU A 81 8.84 11.93 -17.10
N ALA A 82 9.66 11.48 -16.15
CA ALA A 82 9.35 10.30 -15.33
C ALA A 82 8.24 10.57 -14.31
N ARG A 83 8.01 11.84 -13.96
CA ARG A 83 7.01 12.25 -12.97
C ARG A 83 5.60 12.32 -13.57
N GLU A 84 5.46 12.79 -14.81
CA GLU A 84 4.15 13.03 -15.44
C GLU A 84 3.29 11.75 -15.51
N ASN A 85 3.85 10.63 -15.98
CA ASN A 85 3.12 9.36 -16.05
C ASN A 85 2.75 8.82 -14.67
N ALA A 86 3.69 8.85 -13.73
CA ALA A 86 3.46 8.32 -12.39
C ALA A 86 2.48 9.20 -11.58
N GLU A 87 2.47 10.52 -11.80
CA GLU A 87 1.45 11.41 -11.23
C GLU A 87 0.05 11.10 -11.76
N GLU A 88 -0.09 10.78 -13.05
CA GLU A 88 -1.39 10.37 -13.64
C GLU A 88 -1.92 9.11 -12.97
N GLN A 89 -1.07 8.09 -12.82
CA GLN A 89 -1.41 6.81 -12.20
C GLN A 89 -1.75 6.94 -10.70
N ILE A 90 -1.01 7.78 -9.96
CA ILE A 90 -1.34 8.08 -8.56
C ILE A 90 -2.71 8.77 -8.46
N GLU A 91 -3.05 9.67 -9.37
CA GLU A 91 -4.36 10.35 -9.35
C GLU A 91 -5.51 9.40 -9.72
N GLU A 92 -5.30 8.48 -10.66
CA GLU A 92 -6.25 7.41 -10.99
C GLU A 92 -6.51 6.51 -9.77
N LEU A 93 -5.44 6.01 -9.15
CA LEU A 93 -5.51 5.18 -7.95
C LEU A 93 -6.23 5.89 -6.78
N LYS A 94 -5.95 7.18 -6.55
CA LYS A 94 -6.66 7.98 -5.53
C LYS A 94 -8.16 8.07 -5.79
N GLY A 95 -8.55 8.21 -7.06
CA GLY A 95 -9.95 8.31 -7.48
C GLY A 95 -10.72 7.01 -7.22
N GLU A 96 -10.12 5.87 -7.58
CA GLU A 96 -10.68 4.55 -7.27
C GLU A 96 -10.74 4.32 -5.75
N ARG A 97 -9.69 4.71 -5.02
CA ARG A 97 -9.62 4.61 -3.55
C ARG A 97 -10.73 5.41 -2.88
N ASP A 98 -10.99 6.63 -3.34
CA ASP A 98 -12.06 7.46 -2.81
C ASP A 98 -13.45 6.86 -3.11
N THR A 99 -13.65 6.35 -4.33
CA THR A 99 -14.89 5.65 -4.72
C THR A 99 -15.14 4.42 -3.85
N PHE A 100 -14.13 3.58 -3.66
CA PHE A 100 -14.23 2.41 -2.80
C PHE A 100 -14.51 2.78 -1.34
N LYS A 101 -13.89 3.84 -0.84
CA LYS A 101 -14.13 4.36 0.52
C LYS A 101 -15.58 4.83 0.72
N GLU A 102 -16.17 5.47 -0.29
CA GLU A 102 -17.59 5.85 -0.27
C GLU A 102 -18.49 4.61 -0.21
N ASN A 103 -18.24 3.63 -1.09
CA ASN A 103 -18.97 2.35 -1.09
C ASN A 103 -18.84 1.63 0.26
N LEU A 104 -17.64 1.57 0.83
CA LEU A 104 -17.40 0.96 2.14
C LEU A 104 -18.17 1.67 3.27
N ALA A 105 -18.33 3.00 3.18
CA ALA A 105 -19.14 3.76 4.13
C ALA A 105 -20.64 3.41 3.99
N GLU A 106 -21.15 3.27 2.77
CA GLU A 106 -22.52 2.81 2.52
C GLU A 106 -22.73 1.39 3.05
N LEU A 107 -21.76 0.50 2.82
CA LEU A 107 -21.77 -0.85 3.37
C LEU A 107 -21.83 -0.82 4.89
N LYS A 108 -21.02 0.01 5.58
CA LYS A 108 -21.06 0.12 7.05
C LYS A 108 -22.46 0.46 7.57
N GLU A 109 -23.16 1.36 6.90
CA GLU A 109 -24.51 1.78 7.27
C GLU A 109 -25.61 0.77 6.88
N SER A 110 -25.29 -0.18 5.99
CA SER A 110 -26.24 -1.18 5.48
C SER A 110 -26.64 -2.24 6.52
N GLY A 111 -27.71 -2.98 6.27
CA GLY A 111 -28.06 -4.18 7.04
C GLY A 111 -27.24 -5.40 6.61
N ALA A 112 -27.16 -6.44 7.46
CA ALA A 112 -26.49 -7.70 7.10
C ALA A 112 -27.10 -8.37 5.85
N ASP A 113 -28.40 -8.19 5.60
CA ASP A 113 -29.05 -8.73 4.40
C ASP A 113 -28.56 -8.07 3.10
N GLN A 114 -28.02 -6.84 3.17
CA GLN A 114 -27.47 -6.12 2.00
C GLN A 114 -26.01 -6.48 1.73
N TRP A 115 -25.33 -7.14 2.67
CA TRP A 115 -23.94 -7.57 2.50
C TRP A 115 -23.80 -8.53 1.31
N GLU A 116 -24.66 -9.55 1.24
CA GLU A 116 -24.63 -10.54 0.16
C GLU A 116 -24.85 -9.92 -1.22
N ASP A 117 -25.66 -8.85 -1.30
CA ASP A 117 -25.93 -8.14 -2.55
C ASP A 117 -24.74 -7.24 -2.97
N MET A 118 -23.93 -6.78 -2.01
CA MET A 118 -22.83 -5.83 -2.22
C MET A 118 -21.44 -6.50 -2.22
N LYS A 119 -21.29 -7.71 -1.69
CA LYS A 119 -19.99 -8.39 -1.53
C LYS A 119 -19.23 -8.49 -2.85
N ASP A 120 -19.90 -8.85 -3.94
CA ASP A 120 -19.26 -8.99 -5.26
C ASP A 120 -18.72 -7.63 -5.75
N GLU A 121 -19.51 -6.55 -5.62
CA GLU A 121 -19.09 -5.20 -6.00
C GLU A 121 -17.92 -4.69 -5.15
N MET A 122 -17.93 -5.03 -3.86
CA MET A 122 -16.84 -4.67 -2.94
C MET A 122 -15.55 -5.43 -3.25
N ASN A 123 -15.66 -6.72 -3.59
CA ASN A 123 -14.52 -7.51 -4.03
C ASN A 123 -13.94 -6.99 -5.33
N ASP A 124 -14.79 -6.68 -6.32
CA ASP A 124 -14.35 -6.07 -7.58
C ASP A 124 -13.65 -4.73 -7.34
N GLY A 125 -14.15 -3.92 -6.39
CA GLY A 125 -13.50 -2.67 -6.00
C GLY A 125 -12.10 -2.85 -5.42
N LEU A 126 -11.90 -3.87 -4.55
CA LEU A 126 -10.57 -4.17 -4.00
C LEU A 126 -9.59 -4.71 -5.05
N GLU A 127 -10.07 -5.58 -5.96
CA GLU A 127 -9.22 -6.09 -7.04
C GLU A 127 -8.81 -4.94 -8.00
N ASN A 128 -9.72 -4.01 -8.33
CA ASN A 128 -9.36 -2.84 -9.11
C ASN A 128 -8.31 -1.97 -8.41
N LEU A 129 -8.45 -1.75 -7.09
CA LEU A 129 -7.43 -1.02 -6.33
C LEU A 129 -6.07 -1.71 -6.37
N LYS A 130 -6.04 -3.03 -6.28
CA LYS A 130 -4.81 -3.82 -6.37
C LYS A 130 -4.16 -3.70 -7.75
N ASP A 131 -4.95 -3.75 -8.81
CA ASP A 131 -4.45 -3.63 -10.18
C ASP A 131 -3.84 -2.24 -10.43
N GLU A 132 -4.57 -1.16 -10.12
CA GLU A 132 -4.09 0.23 -10.25
C GLU A 132 -2.85 0.50 -9.39
N TYR A 133 -2.83 -0.08 -8.18
CA TYR A 133 -1.68 0.00 -7.29
C TYR A 133 -0.43 -0.68 -7.88
N ASN A 134 -0.60 -1.84 -8.50
CA ASN A 134 0.48 -2.54 -9.19
C ASN A 134 0.97 -1.75 -10.42
N GLU A 135 0.08 -1.12 -11.18
CA GLU A 135 0.46 -0.25 -12.31
C GLU A 135 1.29 0.95 -11.84
N MET A 136 0.88 1.62 -10.75
CA MET A 136 1.66 2.69 -10.13
C MET A 136 3.08 2.21 -9.76
N LEU A 137 3.22 1.05 -9.13
CA LEU A 137 4.53 0.52 -8.74
C LEU A 137 5.43 0.24 -9.96
N GLU A 138 4.88 -0.32 -11.04
CA GLU A 138 5.62 -0.54 -12.29
C GLU A 138 6.18 0.77 -12.85
N GLU A 139 5.38 1.85 -12.87
CA GLU A 139 5.84 3.16 -13.33
C GLU A 139 6.94 3.76 -12.42
N LEU A 140 6.84 3.57 -11.11
CA LEU A 140 7.87 4.01 -10.15
C LEU A 140 9.20 3.27 -10.32
N GLU A 141 9.17 1.99 -10.69
CA GLU A 141 10.36 1.17 -10.97
C GLU A 141 11.04 1.51 -12.31
N ILE A 142 10.28 1.97 -13.30
CA ILE A 142 10.76 2.30 -14.64
C ILE A 142 11.46 3.68 -14.69
N GLY A 143 11.22 4.56 -13.71
CA GLY A 143 11.79 5.92 -13.62
C GLY A 143 13.19 6.06 -13.02
#